data_AF-A0A6I2MIY1-F1
#
_entry.id   AF-A0A6I2MIY1-F1
#
_cell.length_a   1.000
_cell.length_b   1.000
_cell.length_c   1.000
_cell.angle_alpha   90.00
_cell.angle_beta   90.00
_cell.angle_gamma   90.00
#
_symmetry.space_group_name_H-M   'P 1'
#
loop_
_entity.id
_entity.type
_entity.pdbx_description
1 polymer ?
#
loop_
_entity_poly.entity_id
_entity_poly.type
_entity_poly.pdbx_seq_one_letter_code
_entity_poly.pdbx_strand_id
1 'polypeptide(L)' 'MNKDKLLKKIHHASRGNLFSIEVQKASKEEERQINEFVSELEREGKIKLRECVQREYSVFLHGIVKYASD' A
#
# COMPACT_ATOMS: atom_id res chain seq x y z
N MET A 1 6.16 -10.51 1.85
CA MET A 1 4.69 -10.30 1.95
C MET A 1 4.04 -10.46 0.56
N ASN A 2 2.75 -10.79 0.40
CA ASN A 2 2.12 -10.89 -0.95
C ASN A 2 1.27 -9.66 -1.31
N LYS A 3 1.16 -9.36 -2.61
CA LYS A 3 0.34 -8.26 -3.17
C LYS A 3 -1.10 -8.29 -2.66
N ASP A 4 -1.79 -9.42 -2.74
CA ASP A 4 -3.17 -9.57 -2.25
C ASP A 4 -3.31 -9.31 -0.76
N LYS A 5 -2.32 -9.74 0.04
CA LYS A 5 -2.32 -9.52 1.48
C LYS A 5 -2.10 -8.05 1.83
N LEU A 6 -1.25 -7.37 1.07
CA LEU A 6 -1.05 -5.92 1.16
C LEU A 6 -2.33 -5.17 0.79
N LEU A 7 -2.93 -5.50 -0.35
CA LEU A 7 -4.18 -4.90 -0.80
C LEU A 7 -5.32 -5.13 0.21
N LYS A 8 -5.45 -6.34 0.76
CA LYS A 8 -6.45 -6.64 1.80
C LYS A 8 -6.21 -5.84 3.08
N LYS A 9 -4.95 -5.65 3.50
CA LYS A 9 -4.61 -4.75 4.61
C LYS A 9 -4.94 -3.29 4.31
N ILE A 10 -4.64 -2.83 3.09
CA ILE A 10 -4.98 -1.49 2.61
C ILE A 10 -6.49 -1.28 2.68
N HIS A 11 -7.30 -2.21 2.15
CA HIS A 11 -8.76 -2.13 2.22
C HIS A 11 -9.28 -2.17 3.66
N HIS A 12 -8.73 -3.05 4.51
CA HIS A 12 -9.17 -3.16 5.90
C HIS A 12 -8.80 -1.92 6.73
N ALA A 13 -7.68 -1.29 6.42
CA ALA A 13 -7.27 -0.03 7.04
C ALA A 13 -7.84 1.21 6.34
N SER A 14 -8.53 1.03 5.21
CA SER A 14 -9.22 2.10 4.51
C SER A 14 -10.45 2.49 5.32
N ARG A 15 -10.53 3.76 5.71
CA ARG A 15 -11.74 4.34 6.28
C ARG A 15 -12.42 5.14 5.18
N GLY A 16 -13.41 4.52 4.54
CA GLY A 16 -14.00 5.03 3.30
C GLY A 16 -13.02 4.83 2.14
N ASN A 17 -12.64 5.93 1.48
CA ASN A 17 -11.71 5.90 0.35
C ASN A 17 -10.26 6.14 0.75
N LEU A 18 -9.96 6.56 1.98
CA LEU A 18 -8.59 6.86 2.42
C LEU A 18 -8.03 5.70 3.22
N PHE A 19 -6.81 5.26 2.88
CA PHE A 19 -6.07 4.26 3.64
C PHE A 19 -4.81 4.86 4.24
N SER A 20 -4.48 4.41 5.44
CA SER A 20 -3.22 4.70 6.11
C SER A 20 -2.75 3.39 6.75
N ILE A 21 -1.68 2.81 6.24
CA ILE A 21 -1.11 1.58 6.79
C ILE A 21 0.36 1.75 7.09
N GLU A 22 0.77 1.19 8.21
CA GLU A 22 2.17 0.94 8.48
C GLU A 22 2.49 -0.51 8.16
N VAL A 23 3.46 -0.70 7.27
CA VAL A 23 3.95 -2.01 6.88
C VAL A 23 5.33 -2.19 7.47
N GLN A 24 5.48 -3.10 8.42
CA GLN A 24 6.80 -3.48 8.91
C GLN A 24 7.61 -4.09 7.77
N LYS A 25 8.84 -3.60 7.58
CA LYS A 25 9.81 -4.16 6.63
C LYS A 25 10.84 -4.96 7.42
N ALA A 26 11.04 -6.22 7.03
CA ALA A 26 12.07 -7.07 7.64
C ALA A 26 13.45 -6.87 6.97
N SER A 27 13.46 -6.49 5.69
CA SER A 27 14.65 -6.35 4.86
C SER A 27 14.43 -5.30 3.76
N LYS A 28 15.52 -4.79 3.18
CA LYS A 28 15.46 -3.91 1.98
C LYS A 28 14.74 -4.54 0.79
N GLU A 29 14.75 -5.87 0.69
CA GLU A 29 14.03 -6.59 -0.36
C GLU A 29 12.51 -6.47 -0.21
N GLU A 30 11.98 -6.59 1.02
CA GLU A 30 10.55 -6.39 1.29
C GLU A 30 10.13 -4.94 0.97
N GLU A 31 10.98 -3.95 1.25
CA GLU A 31 10.72 -2.56 0.86
C GLU A 31 10.58 -2.40 -0.66
N ARG A 32 11.44 -3.05 -1.43
CA ARG A 32 11.38 -3.02 -2.89
C ARG A 32 10.10 -3.69 -3.40
N GLN A 33 9.75 -4.85 -2.84
CA GLN A 33 8.50 -5.54 -3.16
C GLN A 33 7.26 -4.71 -2.81
N ILE A 34 7.24 -4.05 -1.65
CA ILE A 34 6.13 -3.19 -1.24
C ILE A 34 5.95 -2.03 -2.22
N ASN A 35 7.04 -1.35 -2.61
CA ASN A 35 6.97 -0.27 -3.59
C ASN A 35 6.51 -0.77 -4.97
N GLU A 36 6.96 -1.95 -5.39
CA GLU A 36 6.54 -2.56 -6.65
C GLU A 36 5.04 -2.88 -6.62
N PHE A 37 4.55 -3.54 -5.56
CA PHE A 37 3.13 -3.83 -5.39
C PHE A 37 2.27 -2.57 -5.33
N VAL A 38 2.70 -1.53 -4.63
CA VAL A 38 1.99 -0.24 -4.58
C VAL A 38 1.94 0.40 -5.97
N SER A 39 3.04 0.37 -6.71
CA SER A 39 3.11 0.90 -8.08
C SER A 39 2.22 0.10 -9.04
N GLU A 40 2.19 -1.22 -8.92
CA GLU A 40 1.27 -2.07 -9.69
C GLU A 40 -0.19 -1.75 -9.36
N LEU A 41 -0.55 -1.67 -8.08
CA LEU A 41 -1.92 -1.36 -7.66
C LEU A 41 -2.35 0.04 -8.10
N GLU A 42 -1.41 0.99 -8.19
CA GLU A 42 -1.66 2.31 -8.74
C GLU A 42 -1.86 2.27 -10.27
N ARG A 43 -1.03 1.50 -10.99
CA ARG A 43 -1.20 1.28 -12.45
C ARG A 43 -2.50 0.56 -12.78
N GLU A 44 -2.90 -0.41 -11.97
CA GLU A 44 -4.19 -1.09 -12.06
C GLU A 44 -5.36 -0.15 -11.71
N GLY A 45 -5.08 1.06 -11.20
CA GLY A 45 -6.11 2.03 -10.83
C GLY A 45 -6.88 1.65 -9.56
N LYS A 46 -6.39 0.68 -8.78
CA LYS A 46 -7.00 0.19 -7.52
C LYS A 46 -6.70 1.10 -6.34
N ILE A 47 -5.56 1.76 -6.34
CA ILE A 47 -5.18 2.73 -5.31
C ILE A 47 -4.53 3.95 -5.97
N LYS A 48 -4.41 5.03 -5.20
CA LYS A 48 -3.61 6.19 -5.53
C LYS A 48 -2.77 6.52 -4.31
N LEU A 49 -1.46 6.35 -4.40
CA LEU A 49 -0.57 6.68 -3.29
C LEU A 49 -0.47 8.20 -3.20
N ARG A 50 -0.62 8.75 -1.98
CA ARG A 50 -0.40 10.17 -1.72
C ARG A 50 0.92 10.42 -1.02
N GLU A 51 1.25 9.56 -0.06
CA GLU A 51 2.43 9.71 0.76
C GLU A 51 3.01 8.33 1.10
N CYS A 52 4.33 8.22 0.97
CA CYS A 52 5.09 7.02 1.30
C CYS A 52 6.26 7.45 2.17
N VAL A 53 6.18 7.16 3.47
CA VAL A 53 7.23 7.49 4.42
C VAL A 53 7.98 6.21 4.78
N GLN A 54 9.21 6.10 4.33
CA GLN A 54 10.10 5.02 4.72
C GLN A 54 10.69 5.33 6.10
N ARG A 55 10.38 4.51 7.08
CA ARG A 55 10.99 4.53 8.43
C ARG A 55 12.05 3.44 8.53
N GLU A 56 12.77 3.42 9.65
CA GLU A 56 13.90 2.52 9.87
C GLU A 56 13.51 1.03 9.79
N TYR A 57 12.35 0.67 10.37
CA TYR A 57 11.83 -0.71 10.39
C TYR A 57 10.43 -0.86 9.79
N SER A 58 9.86 0.21 9.25
CA SER A 58 8.53 0.20 8.64
C SER A 58 8.45 1.12 7.43
N VAL A 59 7.45 0.89 6.58
CA VAL A 59 7.06 1.78 5.50
C VAL A 59 5.63 2.20 5.79
N PHE A 60 5.44 3.49 6.01
CA PHE A 60 4.12 4.07 6.15
C PHE A 60 3.59 4.45 4.77
N LEU A 61 2.44 3.92 4.42
CA LEU A 61 1.76 4.15 3.16
C LEU A 61 0.45 4.84 3.45
N HIS A 62 0.26 6.01 2.85
CA HIS A 62 -0.97 6.78 2.92
C HIS A 62 -1.44 7.09 1.51
N GLY A 63 -2.72 6.88 1.27
CA GLY A 63 -3.29 7.07 -0.04
C GLY A 63 -4.80 6.91 -0.06
N ILE A 64 -5.32 6.81 -1.27
CA ILE A 64 -6.75 6.67 -1.54
C ILE A 64 -6.94 5.34 -2.24
N VAL A 65 -7.81 4.47 -1.71
CA VAL A 65 -8.29 3.31 -2.44
C VAL A 65 -9.29 3.78 -3.47
N LYS A 66 -9.01 3.48 -4.73
CA LYS A 66 -9.94 3.64 -5.83
C LYS A 66 -10.73 2.35 -5.95
N TYR A 67 -11.99 2.42 -5.54
CA TYR A 67 -12.95 1.42 -5.96
C TYR A 67 -13.15 1.65 -7.45
N ALA A 68 -12.68 0.73 -8.28
CA ALA A 68 -13.16 0.64 -9.65
C ALA A 68 -14.66 0.37 -9.52
N SER A 69 -15.47 1.41 -9.69
CA SER A 69 -16.88 1.22 -10.00
C SER A 69 -16.89 0.62 -11.41
N ASP A 70 -17.27 -0.66 -11.46
CA ASP A 70 -17.72 -1.48 -12.60
C ASP A 70 -17.33 -1.00 -14.01
#